data_AF-A0A6V7I338-F1
#
_entry.id   AF-A0A6V7I338-F1
#
_cell.length_a   1.000
_cell.length_b   1.000
_cell.length_c   1.000
_cell.angle_alpha   90.00
_cell.angle_beta   90.00
_cell.angle_gamma   90.00
#
_symmetry.space_group_name_H-M   'P 1'
#
loop_
_entity.id
_entity.type
_entity.pdbx_description
1 polymer ?
#
loop_
_entity_poly.entity_id
_entity_poly.type
_entity_poly.pdbx_seq_one_letter_code
_entity_poly.pdbx_strand_id
1 'polypeptide(L)'
;MRTLLLLRLALMVGVIMLLVNKIGASSSIQEEINNSYTKEEREEATANLEANLLSLLGFSKRPKPTGKVHVPESMWELYRKQNSMDMANIAKRGLHARSANTVRSFNHV
;
A
#
# COMPACT_ATOMS: atom_id res chain seq x y z
N MET A 1 31.09 -34.80 2.14
CA MET A 1 29.70 -34.41 1.76
C MET A 1 28.76 -34.16 2.95
N ARG A 2 29.01 -34.71 4.16
CA ARG A 2 28.11 -34.57 5.32
C ARG A 2 28.06 -33.16 5.94
N THR A 3 29.14 -32.38 5.88
CA THR A 3 29.22 -31.01 6.45
C THR A 3 28.43 -29.97 5.66
N LEU A 4 28.20 -30.20 4.36
CA LEU A 4 27.39 -29.32 3.52
C LEU A 4 25.90 -29.36 3.85
N LEU A 5 25.41 -30.50 4.38
CA LEU A 5 23.99 -30.69 4.70
C LEU A 5 23.59 -29.90 5.95
N LEU A 6 24.47 -29.89 6.96
CA LEU A 6 24.28 -29.10 8.18
C LEU A 6 24.33 -27.59 7.92
N LEU A 7 25.23 -27.13 7.03
CA LEU A 7 25.31 -25.73 6.64
C LEU A 7 24.05 -25.24 5.91
N ARG A 8 23.49 -26.07 5.01
CA ARG A 8 22.22 -25.77 4.33
C ARG A 8 21.05 -25.71 5.30
N LEU A 9 21.00 -26.60 6.28
CA LEU A 9 19.95 -26.60 7.30
C LEU A 9 19.99 -25.32 8.16
N ALA A 10 21.19 -24.93 8.61
CA ALA A 10 21.37 -23.72 9.40
C ALA A 10 20.97 -22.45 8.63
N LEU A 11 21.31 -22.36 7.33
CA LEU A 11 20.89 -21.24 6.48
C LEU A 11 19.37 -21.20 6.29
N MET A 12 18.71 -22.35 6.10
CA MET A 12 17.24 -22.40 5.98
C MET A 12 16.55 -21.95 7.26
N VAL A 13 17.03 -22.37 8.43
CA VAL A 13 16.50 -21.93 9.74
C VAL A 13 16.69 -20.43 9.93
N GLY A 14 17.86 -19.88 9.57
CA GLY A 14 18.13 -18.45 9.63
C GLY A 14 17.21 -17.63 8.71
N VAL A 15 16.96 -18.10 7.50
CA VAL A 15 16.03 -17.45 6.54
C VAL A 15 14.59 -17.51 7.05
N ILE A 16 14.15 -18.64 7.61
CA ILE A 16 12.81 -18.78 8.19
C ILE A 16 12.64 -17.82 9.37
N MET A 17 13.62 -17.71 10.27
CA MET A 17 13.55 -16.76 11.40
C MET A 17 13.48 -15.30 10.95
N LEU A 18 14.24 -14.92 9.92
CA LEU A 18 14.18 -13.57 9.34
C LEU A 18 12.81 -13.27 8.71
N LEU A 19 12.18 -14.27 8.07
CA LEU A 19 10.82 -14.14 7.53
C LEU A 19 9.79 -13.96 8.66
N VAL A 20 9.88 -14.76 9.72
CA VAL A 20 8.96 -14.71 10.86
C VAL A 20 9.05 -13.35 11.58
N ASN A 21 10.24 -12.79 11.75
CA ASN A 21 10.39 -11.47 12.39
C ASN A 21 9.80 -10.33 11.56
N LYS A 22 9.88 -10.40 10.22
CA LYS A 22 9.30 -9.38 9.32
C LYS A 22 7.76 -9.44 9.32
N ILE A 23 7.20 -10.64 9.39
CA ILE A 23 5.75 -10.86 9.48
C ILE A 23 5.24 -10.45 10.88
N GLY A 24 5.96 -10.81 11.94
CA GLY A 24 5.64 -10.48 13.33
C GLY A 24 5.65 -8.98 13.63
N ALA A 25 6.60 -8.22 13.09
CA ALA A 25 6.67 -6.77 13.27
C ALA A 25 5.52 -6.02 12.55
N SER A 26 5.05 -6.54 11.42
CA SER A 26 3.88 -6.00 10.71
C SER A 26 2.59 -6.28 11.48
N SER A 27 2.47 -7.46 12.09
CA SER A 27 1.27 -7.85 12.86
C SER A 27 1.24 -7.17 14.23
N SER A 28 2.37 -6.99 14.91
CA SER A 28 2.43 -6.38 16.24
C SER A 28 2.09 -4.88 16.20
N ILE A 29 2.57 -4.14 15.19
CA ILE A 29 2.21 -2.73 14.99
C ILE A 29 0.72 -2.59 14.67
N GLN A 30 0.16 -3.51 13.87
CA GLN A 30 -1.28 -3.53 13.62
C GLN A 30 -2.08 -3.86 14.89
N GLU A 31 -1.64 -4.80 15.73
CA GLU A 31 -2.30 -5.13 17.00
C GLU A 31 -2.26 -4.00 18.04
N GLU A 32 -1.15 -3.28 18.18
CA GLU A 32 -1.04 -2.12 19.09
C GLU A 32 -1.92 -0.94 18.65
N ILE A 33 -1.93 -0.63 17.35
CA ILE A 33 -2.86 0.37 16.77
C ILE A 33 -4.32 -0.12 16.92
N ASN A 34 -4.54 -1.43 16.85
CA ASN A 34 -5.87 -2.00 17.01
C ASN A 34 -6.41 -1.93 18.44
N ASN A 35 -5.54 -1.87 19.45
CA ASN A 35 -5.90 -1.81 20.86
C ASN A 35 -6.07 -0.39 21.40
N SER A 36 -5.59 0.63 20.69
CA SER A 36 -5.62 2.02 21.15
C SER A 36 -6.98 2.72 20.97
N TYR A 37 -7.84 2.21 20.07
CA TYR A 37 -9.11 2.85 19.75
C TYR A 37 -10.26 2.00 20.25
N THR A 38 -11.24 2.66 20.86
CA THR A 38 -12.48 1.98 21.23
C THR A 38 -13.20 1.51 19.98
N LYS A 39 -14.03 0.47 20.13
CA LYS A 39 -14.85 -0.04 19.02
C LYS A 39 -15.73 1.07 18.42
N GLU A 40 -16.23 1.96 19.27
CA GLU A 40 -17.08 3.09 18.89
C GLU A 40 -16.34 4.10 18.02
N GLU A 41 -15.11 4.48 18.40
CA GLU A 41 -14.28 5.40 17.62
C GLU A 41 -13.96 4.84 16.22
N ARG A 42 -13.80 3.52 16.11
CA ARG A 42 -13.56 2.85 14.82
C ARG A 42 -14.80 2.84 13.94
N GLU A 43 -15.95 2.57 14.53
CA GLU A 43 -17.25 2.64 13.83
C GLU A 43 -17.53 4.06 13.36
N GLU A 44 -17.24 5.07 14.17
CA GLU A 44 -17.37 6.47 13.78
C GLU A 44 -16.38 6.86 12.67
N ALA A 45 -15.11 6.51 12.80
CA ALA A 45 -14.09 6.79 11.78
C ALA A 45 -14.43 6.13 10.44
N THR A 46 -14.91 4.88 10.47
CA THR A 46 -15.32 4.17 9.25
C THR A 46 -16.58 4.77 8.63
N ALA A 47 -17.57 5.17 9.42
CA ALA A 47 -18.77 5.86 8.93
C ALA A 47 -18.44 7.21 8.27
N ASN A 48 -17.54 7.98 8.88
CA ASN A 48 -17.08 9.26 8.34
C ASN A 48 -16.30 9.08 7.02
N LEU A 49 -15.41 8.08 6.96
CA LEU A 49 -14.71 7.73 5.73
C LEU A 49 -15.68 7.26 4.64
N GLU A 50 -16.66 6.45 4.98
CA GLU A 50 -17.70 6.00 4.05
C GLU A 50 -18.50 7.18 3.49
N ALA A 51 -18.94 8.10 4.33
CA ALA A 51 -19.67 9.30 3.90
C ALA A 51 -18.84 10.16 2.93
N ASN A 52 -17.55 10.34 3.21
CA ASN A 52 -16.64 11.08 2.33
C ASN A 52 -16.44 10.38 0.98
N LEU A 53 -16.27 9.06 0.98
CA LEU A 53 -16.11 8.27 -0.25
C LEU A 53 -17.39 8.29 -1.10
N LEU A 54 -18.56 8.18 -0.47
CA LEU A 54 -19.85 8.25 -1.15
C LEU A 54 -20.02 9.63 -1.80
N SER A 55 -19.72 10.70 -1.09
CA SER A 55 -19.76 12.07 -1.62
C SER A 55 -18.82 12.27 -2.81
N LEU A 56 -17.56 11.81 -2.70
CA LEU A 56 -16.55 11.91 -3.76
C LEU A 56 -16.98 11.18 -5.05
N LEU A 57 -17.62 10.02 -4.89
CA LEU A 57 -18.07 9.19 -6.00
C LEU A 57 -19.47 9.58 -6.52
N GLY A 58 -20.12 10.57 -5.90
CA GLY A 58 -21.45 11.04 -6.28
C GLY A 58 -22.60 10.09 -5.89
N PHE A 59 -22.38 9.22 -4.90
CA PHE A 59 -23.41 8.33 -4.37
C PHE A 59 -24.08 8.93 -3.13
N SER A 60 -25.42 8.90 -3.09
CA SER A 60 -26.19 9.32 -1.92
C SER A 60 -26.34 8.23 -0.85
N LYS A 61 -26.13 6.96 -1.24
CA LYS A 61 -26.22 5.79 -0.37
C LYS A 61 -25.30 4.70 -0.89
N ARG A 62 -24.88 3.79 0.00
CA ARG A 62 -24.11 2.61 -0.37
C ARG A 62 -24.85 1.78 -1.44
N PRO A 63 -24.26 1.58 -2.63
CA PRO A 63 -24.85 0.74 -3.65
C PRO A 63 -25.00 -0.71 -3.14
N LYS A 64 -26.19 -1.30 -3.31
CA LYS A 64 -26.41 -2.71 -3.01
C LYS A 64 -26.08 -3.53 -4.26
N PRO A 65 -25.11 -4.46 -4.20
CA PRO A 65 -24.81 -5.31 -5.34
C PRO A 65 -26.03 -6.16 -5.67
N THR A 66 -26.38 -6.22 -6.95
CA THR A 66 -27.45 -7.09 -7.46
C THR A 66 -26.82 -8.11 -8.40
N GLY A 67 -27.13 -9.40 -8.19
CA GLY A 67 -26.61 -10.48 -9.03
C GLY A 67 -25.20 -10.97 -8.68
N LYS A 68 -24.63 -11.77 -9.58
CA LYS A 68 -23.29 -12.36 -9.43
C LYS A 68 -22.23 -11.32 -9.79
N VAL A 69 -21.34 -11.03 -8.84
CA VAL A 69 -20.22 -10.12 -9.05
C VAL A 69 -19.28 -10.69 -10.11
N HIS A 70 -19.12 -9.98 -11.22
CA HIS A 70 -18.13 -10.29 -12.24
C HIS A 70 -17.32 -9.03 -12.54
N VAL A 71 -16.03 -9.07 -12.21
CA VAL A 71 -15.07 -8.03 -12.53
C VAL A 71 -14.24 -8.49 -13.73
N PRO A 72 -14.21 -7.75 -14.85
CA PRO A 72 -13.43 -8.13 -16.03
C PRO A 72 -11.93 -8.22 -15.72
N GLU A 73 -11.21 -9.14 -16.39
CA GLU A 73 -9.77 -9.32 -16.16
C GLU A 73 -8.95 -8.06 -16.47
N SER A 74 -9.35 -7.29 -17.48
CA SER A 74 -8.72 -6.01 -17.82
C SER A 74 -8.75 -5.00 -16.67
N MET A 75 -9.80 -5.04 -15.83
CA MET A 75 -9.92 -4.16 -14.66
C MET A 75 -8.98 -4.62 -13.54
N TRP A 76 -8.81 -5.93 -13.37
CA TRP A 76 -7.83 -6.49 -12.44
C TRP A 76 -6.40 -6.16 -12.84
N GLU A 77 -6.08 -6.24 -14.13
CA GLU A 77 -4.77 -5.83 -14.65
C GLU A 77 -4.48 -4.36 -14.38
N LEU A 78 -5.46 -3.49 -14.61
CA LEU A 78 -5.35 -2.06 -14.34
C LEU A 78 -5.13 -1.80 -12.84
N TYR A 79 -5.91 -2.44 -11.99
CA TYR A 79 -5.76 -2.34 -10.54
C TYR A 79 -4.36 -2.77 -10.09
N ARG A 80 -3.85 -3.91 -10.60
CA ARG A 80 -2.48 -4.36 -10.29
C ARG A 80 -1.43 -3.34 -10.73
N LYS A 81 -1.55 -2.79 -11.95
CA LYS A 81 -0.63 -1.77 -12.46
C LYS A 81 -0.64 -0.52 -11.57
N GLN A 82 -1.81 -0.03 -11.17
CA GLN A 82 -1.94 1.15 -10.32
C GLN A 82 -1.37 0.94 -8.91
N ASN A 83 -1.60 -0.23 -8.31
CA ASN A 83 -1.07 -0.53 -6.97
C ASN A 83 0.42 -0.87 -6.97
N SER A 84 0.98 -1.27 -8.11
CA SER A 84 2.43 -1.49 -8.26
C SER A 84 3.24 -0.19 -8.37
N MET A 85 2.59 0.94 -8.68
CA MET A 85 3.24 2.25 -8.70
C MET A 85 3.31 2.78 -7.28
N ASP A 86 4.51 2.92 -6.74
CA ASP A 86 4.73 3.50 -5.42
C ASP A 86 4.18 4.94 -5.38
N MET A 87 3.61 5.34 -4.24
CA MET A 87 2.91 6.63 -4.04
C MET A 87 3.76 7.86 -4.41
N ALA A 88 5.09 7.70 -4.46
CA ALA A 88 6.04 8.72 -4.88
C ALA A 88 5.98 9.08 -6.38
N ASN A 89 5.34 8.27 -7.23
CA ASN A 89 5.26 8.48 -8.69
C ASN A 89 3.89 8.98 -9.17
N ILE A 90 3.14 9.66 -8.32
CA ILE A 90 1.97 10.41 -8.78
C ILE A 90 2.46 11.82 -9.09
N ALA A 91 2.50 12.18 -10.38
CA ALA A 91 2.73 13.53 -10.85
C ALA A 91 1.55 14.44 -10.44
N LYS A 92 1.46 14.79 -9.15
CA LYS A 92 0.48 15.75 -8.64
C LYS A 92 0.91 17.14 -9.08
N ARG A 93 0.00 17.88 -9.72
CA ARG A 93 0.19 19.30 -10.04
C ARG A 93 0.57 20.04 -8.75
N GLY A 94 1.80 20.54 -8.68
CA GLY A 94 2.34 21.27 -7.52
C GLY A 94 3.37 20.50 -6.66
N LEU A 95 3.45 19.17 -6.74
CA LEU A 95 4.60 18.42 -6.22
C LEU A 95 5.67 18.35 -7.32
N HIS A 96 6.87 18.86 -7.05
CA HIS A 96 8.02 18.91 -7.98
C HIS A 96 7.84 19.77 -9.26
N ALA A 97 6.71 20.47 -9.42
CA ALA A 97 6.42 21.33 -10.57
C ALA A 97 6.69 22.82 -10.32
N ARG A 98 7.54 23.17 -9.34
CA ARG A 98 7.86 24.58 -9.07
C ARG A 98 8.81 25.10 -10.15
N SER A 99 8.67 26.36 -10.54
CA SER A 99 9.59 27.02 -11.46
C SER A 99 11.02 26.94 -10.92
N ALA A 100 11.92 26.30 -11.66
CA ALA A 100 13.35 26.32 -11.40
C ALA A 100 14.01 27.29 -12.38
N ASN A 101 14.87 28.18 -11.87
CA ASN A 101 15.69 29.04 -12.71
C ASN A 101 16.86 28.21 -13.25
N THR A 102 16.73 27.67 -14.46
CA THR A 102 17.84 26.97 -15.12
C THR A 102 18.77 28.01 -15.74
N VAL A 103 19.96 28.20 -15.15
CA VAL A 103 21.03 29.00 -15.75
C VAL A 103 21.80 28.10 -16.71
N ARG A 104 21.73 28.40 -18.02
CA ARG A 104 22.52 27.71 -19.05
C ARG A 104 23.86 28.44 -19.18
N SER A 105 24.97 27.77 -18.84
CA SER A 105 26.31 28.27 -19.15
C SER A 105 26.81 27.69 -20.47
N PHE A 106 27.60 28.48 -21.20
CA PHE A 106 28.35 28.05 -22.37
C PHE A 106 29.83 28.16 -22.05
N ASN A 107 30.59 27.08 -22.27
CA ASN A 107 32.05 27.13 -22.22
C ASN A 107 32.55 27.63 -23.58
N HIS A 108 33.30 28.73 -23.57
CA HIS A 108 33.98 29.22 -24.77
C HIS A 108 35.33 28.51 -24.91
N VAL A 109 35.65 28.05 -26.12
CA VAL A 109 36.96 27.47 -26.49
C VAL A 109 37.84 28.58 -27.06
#